data_AF-A0A5J6I215-F1
#
_entry.id   AF-A0A5J6I215-F1
#
_cell.length_a   1.000
_cell.length_b   1.000
_cell.length_c   1.000
_cell.angle_alpha   90.00
_cell.angle_beta   90.00
_cell.angle_gamma   90.00
#
_symmetry.space_group_name_H-M   'P 1'
#
loop_
_entity.id
_entity.type
_entity.pdbx_description
1 polymer ?
#
loop_
_entity_poly.entity_id
_entity_poly.type
_entity_poly.pdbx_seq_one_letter_code
_entity_poly.pdbx_strand_id
1 'polypeptide(L)'
;MANLCGAEYDTITLALRLPTDASRLGTLWVYGGNGAGSSQNTCSVFDNNTGTSKWMKLQLCDNYTNTPCDVDQGTFSQYAGPVWQKPGGCGTVTALMKASSSSSTYLINRVADNVTNCN
;
A
#
# COMPACT_ATOMS: atom_id res chain seq x y z
N MET A 1 14.19 13.56 5.60
CA MET A 1 14.06 12.50 4.59
C MET A 1 12.69 12.65 3.94
N ALA A 2 12.60 12.79 2.62
CA ALA A 2 11.30 12.77 1.94
C ALA A 2 10.82 11.32 1.89
N ASN A 3 9.74 11.00 2.60
CA ASN A 3 9.06 9.72 2.42
C ASN A 3 8.58 9.65 0.96
N LEU A 4 8.56 8.46 0.34
CA LEU A 4 8.11 8.26 -1.04
C LEU A 4 6.72 8.89 -1.32
N CYS A 5 5.91 9.00 -0.27
CA CYS A 5 4.59 9.62 -0.27
C CYS A 5 4.59 11.16 -0.27
N GLY A 6 5.66 11.80 0.18
CA GLY A 6 5.76 13.25 0.38
C GLY A 6 5.90 13.64 1.86
N ALA A 7 6.34 14.89 2.11
CA ALA A 7 6.55 15.42 3.46
C ALA A 7 5.25 15.62 4.25
N GLU A 8 4.10 15.68 3.58
CA GLU A 8 2.79 15.76 4.22
C GLU A 8 2.32 14.42 4.83
N TYR A 9 3.04 13.33 4.56
CA TYR A 9 2.82 11.97 5.04
C TYR A 9 3.92 11.57 6.03
N ASP A 10 3.88 12.17 7.22
CA ASP A 10 4.92 12.02 8.25
C ASP A 10 4.68 10.83 9.18
N THR A 11 3.42 10.39 9.36
CA THR A 11 3.10 9.30 10.27
C THR A 11 2.99 7.97 9.56
N ILE A 12 3.65 6.93 10.07
CA ILE A 12 3.46 5.55 9.60
C ILE A 12 2.27 4.97 10.36
N THR A 13 1.18 4.71 9.66
CA THR A 13 -0.02 4.10 10.26
C THR A 13 0.08 2.59 10.28
N LEU A 14 0.71 2.00 9.25
CA LEU A 14 0.87 0.56 9.14
C LEU A 14 2.18 0.19 8.44
N ALA A 15 2.90 -0.76 9.01
CA ALA A 15 4.06 -1.36 8.37
C ALA A 15 3.98 -2.89 8.53
N LEU A 16 3.74 -3.61 7.44
CA LEU A 16 3.58 -5.06 7.45
C LEU A 16 4.63 -5.74 6.57
N ARG A 17 5.32 -6.72 7.14
CA ARG A 17 6.25 -7.59 6.42
C ARG A 17 5.47 -8.76 5.83
N LEU A 18 5.61 -8.99 4.54
CA LEU A 18 4.78 -9.93 3.78
C LEU A 18 5.63 -10.89 2.94
N PRO A 19 5.13 -12.12 2.67
CA PRO A 19 3.88 -12.70 3.17
C PRO A 19 3.90 -13.07 4.66
N THR A 20 5.06 -13.43 5.21
CA THR A 20 5.25 -13.77 6.63
C THR A 20 6.49 -13.08 7.17
N ASP A 21 6.62 -12.93 8.50
CA ASP A 21 7.81 -12.29 9.09
C ASP A 21 9.09 -13.09 8.80
N ALA A 22 9.01 -14.43 8.77
CA ALA A 22 10.13 -15.31 8.42
C ALA A 22 10.49 -15.28 6.93
N SER A 23 9.51 -15.07 6.05
CA SER A 23 9.69 -15.03 4.60
C SER A 23 9.29 -13.66 4.07
N ARG A 24 10.11 -12.65 4.35
CA ARG A 24 9.85 -11.26 3.93
C ARG A 24 10.20 -11.06 2.45
N LEU A 25 9.23 -11.31 1.58
CA LEU A 25 9.31 -11.02 0.15
C LEU A 25 9.02 -9.56 -0.18
N GLY A 26 8.23 -8.88 0.67
CA GLY A 26 7.91 -7.47 0.50
C GLY A 26 7.55 -6.79 1.81
N THR A 27 7.46 -5.47 1.81
CA THR A 27 7.01 -4.71 2.98
C THR A 27 6.01 -3.66 2.55
N LEU A 28 4.81 -3.76 3.10
CA LEU A 28 3.73 -2.81 2.88
C LEU A 28 3.85 -1.70 3.91
N TRP A 29 4.00 -0.48 3.42
CA TRP A 29 4.00 0.74 4.21
C TRP A 29 2.75 1.54 3.91
N VAL A 30 2.10 2.02 4.97
CA VAL A 30 0.99 2.95 4.89
C VAL A 30 1.34 4.13 5.76
N TYR A 31 1.27 5.31 5.16
CA TYR A 31 1.53 6.58 5.78
C TYR A 31 0.22 7.36 5.91
N GLY A 32 -0.06 7.82 7.11
CA GLY A 32 -1.07 8.83 7.40
C GLY A 32 -0.47 10.21 7.23
N GLY A 33 -1.17 11.05 6.47
CA GLY A 33 -0.85 12.45 6.27
C GLY A 33 -1.75 13.38 7.08
N ASN A 34 -1.68 14.66 6.71
CA ASN A 34 -2.47 15.71 7.35
C ASN A 34 -3.99 15.46 7.19
N GLY A 35 -4.74 15.61 8.28
CA GLY A 35 -6.16 15.31 8.39
C GLY A 35 -6.47 14.49 9.66
N ALA A 36 -7.69 14.62 10.18
CA ALA A 36 -8.14 13.88 11.37
C ALA A 36 -9.31 12.95 11.01
N GLY A 37 -9.33 11.77 11.63
CA GLY A 37 -10.39 10.78 11.44
C GLY A 37 -10.60 10.40 9.97
N SER A 38 -11.85 10.41 9.54
CA SER A 38 -12.28 10.00 8.19
C SER A 38 -11.75 10.87 7.04
N SER A 39 -11.17 12.04 7.34
CA SER A 39 -10.57 12.93 6.33
C SER A 39 -9.04 12.83 6.29
N GLN A 40 -8.44 11.88 7.01
CA GLN A 40 -6.99 11.69 7.00
C GLN A 40 -6.50 11.28 5.61
N ASN A 41 -5.53 12.01 5.06
CA ASN A 41 -4.88 11.61 3.82
C ASN A 41 -4.11 10.33 4.04
N THR A 42 -4.17 9.40 3.09
CA THR A 42 -3.45 8.13 3.18
C THR A 42 -2.56 7.96 1.97
N CYS A 43 -1.36 7.45 2.21
CA CYS A 43 -0.48 7.02 1.13
C CYS A 43 0.04 5.63 1.44
N SER A 44 0.17 4.80 0.41
CA SER A 44 0.76 3.48 0.58
C SER A 44 1.87 3.23 -0.42
N VAL A 45 2.87 2.48 0.02
CA VAL A 45 4.02 2.05 -0.76
C VAL A 45 4.26 0.57 -0.46
N PHE A 46 4.55 -0.21 -1.49
CA PHE A 46 4.84 -1.62 -1.35
C PHE A 46 6.23 -1.94 -1.85
N ASP A 47 7.12 -2.24 -0.91
CA ASP A 47 8.53 -2.52 -1.16
C ASP A 47 8.77 -3.97 -1.60
N ASN A 48 9.68 -4.16 -2.55
CA ASN A 48 10.09 -5.47 -3.06
C ASN A 48 11.43 -5.89 -2.44
N ASN A 49 11.39 -6.84 -1.50
CA ASN A 49 12.58 -7.41 -0.87
C ASN A 49 13.03 -8.73 -1.51
N THR A 50 12.47 -9.12 -2.65
CA THR A 50 12.85 -10.39 -3.32
C THR A 50 14.16 -10.30 -4.12
N GLY A 51 14.72 -9.11 -4.29
CA GLY A 51 15.93 -8.87 -5.09
C GLY A 51 15.76 -9.10 -6.59
N THR A 52 14.54 -9.36 -7.06
CA THR A 52 14.23 -9.61 -8.47
C THR A 52 12.93 -8.91 -8.84
N SER A 53 12.76 -8.57 -10.12
CA SER A 53 11.52 -7.97 -10.61
C SER A 53 10.35 -8.93 -10.38
N LYS A 54 9.30 -8.43 -9.74
CA LYS A 54 8.06 -9.18 -9.46
C LYS A 54 6.88 -8.37 -9.89
N TRP A 55 5.81 -9.06 -10.28
CA TRP A 55 4.57 -8.37 -10.56
C TRP A 55 3.93 -8.00 -9.24
N MET A 56 3.71 -6.72 -9.03
CA MET A 56 3.16 -6.17 -7.80
C MET A 56 1.94 -5.32 -8.17
N LYS A 57 0.93 -5.39 -7.32
CA LYS A 57 -0.25 -4.55 -7.40
C LYS A 57 -0.53 -3.99 -6.03
N LEU A 58 -0.48 -2.68 -5.92
CA LEU A 58 -0.86 -1.93 -4.75
C LEU A 58 -2.11 -1.13 -5.07
N GLN A 59 -3.15 -1.32 -4.28
CA GLN A 59 -4.41 -0.60 -4.44
C GLN A 59 -4.78 0.01 -3.11
N LEU A 60 -5.10 1.30 -3.11
CA LEU A 60 -5.58 2.03 -1.94
C LEU A 60 -6.95 2.59 -2.28
N CYS A 61 -7.97 2.03 -1.63
CA CYS A 61 -9.33 2.52 -1.67
C CYS A 61 -9.62 3.28 -0.39
N ASP A 62 -10.37 4.36 -0.47
CA ASP A 62 -11.04 4.97 0.66
C ASP A 62 -12.42 4.33 0.89
N ASN A 63 -13.09 4.70 1.98
CA ASN A 63 -14.42 4.19 2.31
C ASN A 63 -15.57 5.05 1.70
N TYR A 64 -15.25 6.09 0.91
CA TYR A 64 -16.27 6.90 0.26
C TYR A 64 -16.57 6.34 -1.14
N THR A 65 -17.85 6.15 -1.45
CA THR A 65 -18.32 5.61 -2.72
C THR A 65 -18.08 6.50 -3.95
N ASN A 66 -17.65 7.75 -3.74
CA ASN A 66 -17.46 8.74 -4.81
C ASN A 66 -15.99 8.96 -5.21
N THR A 67 -15.04 8.38 -4.49
CA THR A 67 -13.62 8.53 -4.80
C THR A 67 -13.11 7.24 -5.45
N PRO A 68 -12.51 7.31 -6.64
CA PRO A 68 -11.94 6.12 -7.25
C PRO A 68 -10.70 5.66 -6.46
N CYS A 69 -10.60 4.36 -6.22
CA CYS A 69 -9.40 3.77 -5.62
C CYS A 69 -8.18 4.04 -6.50
N ASP A 70 -7.08 4.41 -5.87
CA ASP A 70 -5.81 4.59 -6.55
C ASP A 70 -5.10 3.23 -6.64
N VAL A 71 -4.65 2.88 -7.83
CA VAL A 71 -4.08 1.56 -8.10
C VAL A 71 -2.82 1.69 -8.92
N ASP A 72 -1.75 1.11 -8.39
CA ASP A 72 -0.48 0.96 -9.08
C ASP A 72 -0.22 -0.54 -9.28
N GLN A 73 -0.13 -0.96 -10.54
CA GLN A 73 0.11 -2.35 -10.88
C GLN A 73 1.11 -2.48 -12.02
N GLY A 74 2.07 -3.38 -11.87
CA GLY A 74 3.16 -3.50 -12.81
C GLY A 74 4.20 -4.50 -12.37
N THR A 75 5.29 -4.59 -13.12
CA THR A 75 6.45 -5.39 -12.72
C THR A 75 7.51 -4.45 -12.15
N PHE A 76 7.72 -4.52 -10.84
CA PHE A 76 8.62 -3.63 -10.13
C PHE A 76 9.82 -4.40 -9.58
N SER A 77 11.01 -3.85 -9.75
CA SER A 77 12.26 -4.38 -9.18
C SER A 77 12.54 -3.85 -7.79
N GLN A 78 12.03 -2.66 -7.46
CA GLN A 78 12.32 -1.95 -6.21
C GLN A 78 11.06 -1.81 -5.34
N TYR A 79 10.03 -1.12 -5.83
CA TYR A 79 8.78 -0.92 -5.10
C TYR A 79 7.62 -0.63 -6.07
N ALA A 80 6.39 -0.89 -5.63
CA ALA A 80 5.15 -0.47 -6.27
C ALA A 80 4.53 0.69 -5.47
N GLY A 81 3.86 1.61 -6.15
CA GLY A 81 3.40 2.89 -5.62
C GLY A 81 4.39 4.04 -5.85
N PRO A 82 4.20 5.20 -5.20
CA PRO A 82 3.21 5.46 -4.16
C PRO A 82 1.80 5.55 -4.72
N VAL A 83 0.81 5.10 -3.95
CA VAL A 83 -0.61 5.37 -4.22
C VAL A 83 -1.15 6.32 -3.17
N TRP A 84 -2.01 7.25 -3.57
CA TRP A 84 -2.51 8.31 -2.70
C TRP A 84 -4.03 8.33 -2.66
N GLN A 85 -4.58 8.57 -1.46
CA GLN A 85 -5.99 8.79 -1.24
C GLN A 85 -6.21 10.04 -0.40
N LYS A 86 -7.07 10.94 -0.89
CA LYS A 86 -7.41 12.23 -0.29
C LYS A 86 -8.90 12.52 -0.55
N PRO A 87 -9.81 12.27 0.40
CA PRO A 87 -9.60 11.73 1.75
C PRO A 87 -9.30 10.22 1.73
N GLY A 88 -8.45 9.74 2.62
CA GLY A 88 -8.07 8.32 2.72
C GLY A 88 -8.56 7.64 4.00
N GLY A 89 -9.48 8.26 4.73
CA GLY A 89 -10.00 7.73 5.99
C GLY A 89 -10.76 6.42 5.80
N CYS A 90 -10.56 5.50 6.75
CA CYS A 90 -11.17 4.16 6.74
C CYS A 90 -10.87 3.33 5.49
N GLY A 91 -9.77 3.64 4.80
CA GLY A 91 -9.44 3.00 3.54
C GLY A 91 -9.02 1.53 3.68
N THR A 92 -9.16 0.80 2.57
CA THR A 92 -8.64 -0.55 2.40
C THR A 92 -7.43 -0.50 1.48
N VAL A 93 -6.30 -0.99 1.95
CA VAL A 93 -5.10 -1.21 1.14
C VAL A 93 -5.00 -2.67 0.76
N THR A 94 -4.71 -2.93 -0.50
CA THR A 94 -4.51 -4.27 -1.04
C THR A 94 -3.14 -4.33 -1.68
N ALA A 95 -2.27 -5.18 -1.14
CA ALA A 95 -0.93 -5.45 -1.63
C ALA A 95 -0.86 -6.88 -2.15
N LEU A 96 -0.67 -7.00 -3.45
CA LEU A 96 -0.53 -8.28 -4.15
C LEU A 96 0.87 -8.36 -4.77
N MET A 97 1.49 -9.54 -4.68
CA MET A 97 2.73 -9.85 -5.37
C MET A 97 2.60 -11.21 -6.04
N LYS A 98 3.13 -11.31 -7.26
CA LYS A 98 3.20 -12.53 -8.05
C LYS A 98 4.59 -12.67 -8.65
N ALA A 99 4.96 -13.90 -8.99
CA ALA A 99 6.22 -14.16 -9.69
C ALA A 99 6.30 -13.42 -11.04
N SER A 100 5.16 -13.32 -11.73
CA SER A 100 4.98 -12.65 -13.02
C SER A 100 3.50 -12.33 -13.22
N SER A 101 3.17 -11.43 -14.16
CA SER A 101 1.79 -11.01 -14.44
C SER A 101 0.86 -12.17 -14.81
N SER A 102 1.41 -13.18 -15.52
CA SER A 102 0.71 -14.41 -15.93
C SER A 102 0.62 -15.48 -14.83
N SER A 103 1.22 -15.26 -13.67
CA SER A 103 1.18 -16.25 -12.59
C SER A 103 -0.19 -16.23 -11.89
N SER A 104 -0.76 -17.42 -11.69
CA SER A 104 -1.99 -17.60 -10.90
C SER A 104 -1.71 -17.65 -9.39
N THR A 105 -0.45 -17.85 -9.00
CA THR A 105 -0.04 -17.95 -7.60
C THR A 105 0.40 -16.59 -7.08
N TYR A 106 -0.26 -16.13 -6.02
CA TYR A 106 0.16 -14.94 -5.29
C TYR A 106 1.25 -15.31 -4.29
N LEU A 107 2.43 -14.71 -4.44
CA LEU A 107 3.49 -14.73 -3.44
C LEU A 107 3.07 -13.91 -2.22
N ILE A 108 2.39 -12.79 -2.45
CA ILE A 108 1.78 -11.96 -1.42
C ILE A 108 0.35 -11.70 -1.84
N ASN A 109 -0.60 -11.98 -0.95
CA ASN A 109 -1.98 -11.57 -1.09
C ASN A 109 -2.44 -11.00 0.26
N ARG A 110 -2.21 -9.70 0.45
CA ARG A 110 -2.58 -9.02 1.68
C ARG A 110 -3.60 -7.93 1.40
N VAL A 111 -4.69 -7.99 2.13
CA VAL A 111 -5.66 -6.91 2.26
C VAL A 111 -5.62 -6.44 3.70
N ALA A 112 -5.47 -5.15 3.91
CA ALA A 112 -5.60 -4.52 5.21
C ALA A 112 -6.69 -3.46 5.11
N ASP A 113 -7.77 -3.68 5.85
CA ASP A 113 -8.91 -2.78 5.94
C ASP A 113 -8.71 -1.81 7.11
N ASN A 114 -9.37 -0.65 7.05
CA ASN A 114 -9.32 0.38 8.09
C ASN A 114 -7.87 0.81 8.41
N VAL A 115 -7.06 1.03 7.38
CA VAL A 115 -5.63 1.39 7.58
C VAL A 115 -5.42 2.77 8.17
N THR A 116 -6.48 3.57 8.31
CA THR A 116 -6.49 4.90 8.95
C THR A 116 -7.70 5.03 9.86
N ASN A 117 -7.62 5.97 10.80
CA ASN A 117 -8.59 6.09 11.89
C ASN A 117 -9.99 6.46 11.36
N CYS A 118 -11.01 5.68 11.73
CA CYS A 118 -12.42 5.91 11.33
C CYS A 118 -13.24 6.65 12.42
N ASN A 119 -12.58 7.39 13.33
CA ASN A 119 -13.22 8.09 14.47
C ASN A 119 -13.28 9.59 14.25
#